data_AF-A0A3D5EGW4-F1
#
_entry.id   AF-A0A3D5EGW4-F1
#
_cell.length_a   1.000
_cell.length_b   1.000
_cell.length_c   1.000
_cell.angle_alpha   90.00
_cell.angle_beta   90.00
_cell.angle_gamma   90.00
#
_symmetry.space_group_name_H-M   'P 1'
#
loop_
_entity.id
_entity.type
_entity.pdbx_description
1 polymer ?
#
loop_
_entity_poly.entity_id
_entity_poly.type
_entity_poly.pdbx_seq_one_letter_code
_entity_poly.pdbx_strand_id
1 'polypeptide(L)'
;LDNQIYQGQVGYDLLVAMTIAGETAPLIVNFGWLKAPTNRNQLPTVVWPESTRLTATVQLKQGNLQGFTLADDIGAEQGWPKRIQGIDLAIFSAQLAKPLQGFIGYRNEADGIATPHYQSVVMGPDKHYAYAVQWLLIGLACVVIAFFAMRRRGYENKPA
;
A
#
# COMPACT_ATOMS: atom_id res chain seq x y z
N LEU A 1 8.59 8.04 -0.74
CA LEU A 1 7.65 7.45 0.24
C LEU A 1 8.43 6.58 1.19
N ASP A 2 8.41 6.89 2.48
CA ASP A 2 9.18 6.20 3.52
C ASP A 2 8.59 4.83 3.88
N ASN A 3 9.35 4.04 4.65
CA ASN A 3 8.95 2.79 5.27
C ASN A 3 8.42 1.75 4.29
N GLN A 4 8.97 1.72 3.08
CA GLN A 4 8.64 0.68 2.09
C GLN A 4 9.53 -0.53 2.30
N ILE A 5 8.92 -1.71 2.42
CA ILE A 5 9.65 -2.97 2.64
C ILE A 5 9.71 -3.72 1.32
N TYR A 6 10.93 -4.01 0.87
CA TYR A 6 11.18 -4.85 -0.29
C TYR A 6 12.23 -5.90 0.05
N GLN A 7 11.93 -7.18 -0.19
CA GLN A 7 12.80 -8.33 0.11
C GLN A 7 13.37 -8.30 1.54
N GLY A 8 12.54 -7.94 2.53
CA GLY A 8 12.93 -7.88 3.94
C GLY A 8 13.81 -6.68 4.33
N GLN A 9 14.06 -5.75 3.40
CA GLN A 9 14.82 -4.54 3.66
C GLN A 9 13.91 -3.31 3.64
N VAL A 10 14.15 -2.39 4.58
CA VAL A 10 13.45 -1.11 4.62
C VAL A 10 14.09 -0.14 3.61
N GLY A 11 13.25 0.63 2.93
CA GLY A 11 13.66 1.60 1.94
C GLY A 11 12.58 2.63 1.64
N TYR A 12 12.74 3.28 0.50
CA TYR A 12 11.93 4.39 0.03
C TYR A 12 11.40 4.09 -1.36
N ASP A 13 10.14 4.42 -1.64
CA ASP A 13 9.70 4.52 -3.03
C ASP A 13 9.99 5.91 -3.59
N LEU A 14 10.57 5.94 -4.78
CA LEU A 14 10.83 7.16 -5.53
C LEU A 14 9.57 7.58 -6.29
N LEU A 15 8.97 8.70 -5.87
CA LEU A 15 7.85 9.32 -6.56
C LEU A 15 8.33 10.57 -7.30
N VAL A 16 7.96 10.69 -8.57
CA VAL A 16 8.34 11.83 -9.42
C VAL A 16 7.11 12.34 -10.16
N ALA A 17 6.93 13.65 -10.19
CA ALA A 17 5.93 14.29 -11.04
C ALA A 17 6.45 14.38 -12.47
N MET A 18 5.75 13.74 -13.41
CA MET A 18 6.10 13.74 -14.83
C MET A 18 4.94 14.27 -15.66
N THR A 19 5.24 15.17 -16.60
CA THR A 19 4.24 15.66 -17.56
C THR A 19 4.18 14.71 -18.74
N ILE A 20 3.00 14.16 -19.02
CA ILE A 20 2.76 13.34 -20.20
C ILE A 20 2.80 14.25 -21.43
N ALA A 21 3.44 13.80 -22.51
CA ALA A 21 3.50 14.58 -23.74
C ALA A 21 2.08 14.89 -24.25
N GLY A 22 1.76 16.18 -24.39
CA GLY A 22 0.43 16.65 -24.81
C GLY A 22 -0.52 17.01 -23.65
N GLU A 23 -0.17 16.65 -22.41
CA GLU A 23 -0.95 16.98 -21.21
C GLU A 23 -0.36 18.18 -20.46
N THR A 24 -1.23 18.90 -19.74
CA THR A 24 -0.81 20.02 -18.88
C THR A 24 -0.65 19.61 -17.41
N ALA A 25 -1.52 18.73 -16.93
CA ALA A 25 -1.49 18.24 -15.56
C ALA A 25 -0.48 17.07 -15.45
N PRO A 26 0.56 17.17 -14.58
CA PRO A 26 1.51 16.10 -14.41
C PRO A 26 0.90 14.90 -13.69
N LEU A 27 1.42 13.72 -14.03
CA LEU A 27 1.16 12.45 -13.39
C LEU A 27 2.24 12.19 -12.34
N ILE A 28 1.84 11.76 -11.14
CA ILE A 28 2.80 11.19 -10.19
C ILE A 28 3.13 9.77 -10.64
N VAL A 29 4.41 9.49 -10.80
CA VAL A 29 4.93 8.18 -11.19
C VAL A 29 5.78 7.62 -10.06
N ASN A 30 5.45 6.41 -9.62
CA ASN A 30 6.29 5.61 -8.73
C ASN A 30 7.29 4.81 -9.56
N PHE A 31 8.56 5.14 -9.42
CA PHE A 31 9.67 4.48 -10.11
C PHE A 31 10.09 3.16 -9.44
N GLY A 32 9.68 2.94 -8.20
CA GLY A 32 9.99 1.77 -7.41
C GLY A 32 10.84 2.09 -6.18
N TRP A 33 11.37 1.01 -5.60
CA TRP A 33 12.03 0.98 -4.31
C TRP A 33 13.52 1.28 -4.39
N LEU A 34 14.01 2.02 -3.39
CA LEU A 34 15.40 2.36 -3.14
C LEU A 34 15.76 1.96 -1.71
N LYS A 35 16.91 1.32 -1.55
CA LYS A 35 17.40 0.92 -0.23
C LYS A 35 17.62 2.15 0.66
N ALA A 36 17.16 2.08 1.92
CA ALA A 36 17.45 3.14 2.88
C ALA A 36 18.95 3.16 3.22
N PRO A 37 19.60 4.33 3.27
CA PRO A 37 20.95 4.44 3.80
C PRO A 37 20.97 4.11 5.30
N THR A 38 22.16 3.75 5.80
CA THR A 38 22.35 3.46 7.23
C THR A 38 21.98 4.65 8.12
N ASN A 39 22.24 5.86 7.64
CA ASN A 39 21.83 7.09 8.31
C ASN A 39 20.48 7.58 7.78
N ARG A 40 19.45 7.52 8.61
CA ARG A 40 18.06 7.95 8.29
C ARG A 40 17.90 9.45 8.03
N ASN A 41 18.89 10.26 8.39
CA ASN A 41 18.92 11.70 8.08
C ASN A 41 19.40 11.97 6.66
N GLN A 42 19.93 10.97 5.96
CA GLN A 42 20.36 11.06 4.58
C GLN A 42 19.28 10.44 3.68
N LEU A 43 18.92 11.14 2.60
CA LEU A 43 18.07 10.57 1.56
C LEU A 43 18.91 9.70 0.61
N PRO A 44 18.33 8.67 -0.02
CA PRO A 44 19.02 7.91 -1.05
C PRO A 44 19.47 8.80 -2.21
N THR A 45 20.68 8.58 -2.72
CA THR A 45 21.14 9.23 -3.94
C THR A 45 20.46 8.58 -5.14
N VAL A 46 19.79 9.38 -5.98
CA VAL A 46 19.15 8.91 -7.21
C VAL A 46 20.00 9.37 -8.39
N VAL A 47 20.46 8.42 -9.20
CA VAL A 47 21.10 8.73 -10.49
C VAL A 47 19.99 8.88 -11.51
N TRP A 48 19.72 10.13 -11.90
CA TRP A 48 18.71 10.43 -12.89
C TRP A 48 19.31 10.48 -14.30
N PRO A 49 18.66 9.91 -15.33
CA PRO A 49 19.16 10.01 -16.69
C PRO A 49 19.19 11.47 -17.19
N GLU A 50 20.19 11.84 -17.97
CA GLU A 50 20.33 13.20 -18.53
C GLU A 50 19.22 13.55 -19.54
N SER A 51 18.52 12.55 -20.07
CA SER A 51 17.41 12.74 -20.99
C SER A 51 16.24 13.47 -20.31
N THR A 52 15.70 14.47 -21.00
CA THR A 52 14.48 15.19 -20.57
C THR A 52 13.20 14.42 -20.88
N ARG A 53 13.28 13.31 -21.61
CA ARG A 53 12.15 12.47 -22.00
C ARG A 53 12.40 11.01 -21.66
N LEU A 54 11.36 10.35 -21.19
CA LEU A 54 11.36 8.94 -20.86
C LEU A 54 10.05 8.33 -21.40
N THR A 55 10.17 7.16 -22.00
CA THR A 55 9.02 6.32 -22.36
C THR A 55 8.94 5.21 -21.33
N ALA A 56 7.79 5.04 -20.69
CA ALA A 56 7.57 3.97 -19.73
C ALA A 56 6.16 3.42 -19.82
N THR A 57 6.02 2.12 -19.56
CA THR A 57 4.74 1.48 -19.29
C THR A 57 4.44 1.53 -17.80
N VAL A 58 3.25 2.03 -17.43
CA VAL A 58 2.82 2.16 -16.03
C VAL A 58 1.49 1.47 -15.78
N GLN A 59 1.32 0.92 -14.59
CA GLN A 59 0.02 0.48 -14.07
C GLN A 59 -0.65 1.65 -13.34
N LEU A 60 -1.84 2.04 -13.80
CA LEU A 60 -2.59 3.14 -13.20
C LEU A 60 -3.37 2.65 -11.98
N LYS A 61 -3.25 3.39 -10.87
CA LYS A 61 -4.07 3.21 -9.68
C LYS A 61 -4.85 4.49 -9.40
N GLN A 62 -6.16 4.34 -9.19
CA GLN A 62 -7.08 5.41 -8.81
C GLN A 62 -7.84 4.98 -7.54
N GLY A 63 -8.41 5.95 -6.83
CA GLY A 63 -9.24 5.70 -5.65
C GLY A 63 -8.49 5.98 -4.35
N ASN A 64 -8.63 5.10 -3.35
CA ASN A 64 -7.91 5.29 -2.10
C ASN A 64 -6.40 5.02 -2.29
N LEU A 65 -5.66 6.10 -2.52
CA LEU A 65 -4.20 6.09 -2.69
C LEU A 65 -3.48 6.24 -1.36
N GLN A 66 -4.17 6.72 -0.33
CA GLN A 66 -3.62 6.84 1.02
C GLN A 66 -3.55 5.45 1.65
N GLY A 67 -2.34 5.05 2.06
CA GLY A 67 -2.19 3.96 3.01
C GLY A 67 -2.67 4.40 4.40
N PHE A 68 -2.91 3.45 5.29
CA PHE A 68 -3.15 3.78 6.70
C PHE A 68 -1.93 4.50 7.27
N THR A 69 -2.10 5.75 7.69
CA THR A 69 -1.07 6.58 8.31
C THR A 69 -1.63 7.20 9.57
N LEU A 70 -0.84 7.18 10.67
CA LEU A 70 -1.16 7.91 11.90
C LEU A 70 -0.59 9.35 11.89
N ALA A 71 0.16 9.72 10.85
CA ALA A 71 0.74 11.04 10.76
C ALA A 71 -0.29 12.04 10.22
N ASP A 72 -0.56 13.08 11.01
CA ASP A 72 -1.39 14.23 10.60
C ASP A 72 -0.72 15.07 9.50
N ASP A 73 0.61 15.00 9.41
CA ASP A 73 1.46 15.83 8.55
C ASP A 73 2.09 15.04 7.38
N ILE A 74 1.25 14.61 6.43
CA ILE A 74 1.72 13.97 5.20
C ILE A 74 2.51 15.00 4.36
N GLY A 75 3.84 14.94 4.44
CA GLY A 75 4.74 15.74 3.61
C GLY A 75 5.13 17.12 4.15
N ALA A 76 5.21 17.28 5.48
CA ALA A 76 5.64 18.50 6.16
C ALA A 76 7.13 18.86 5.99
N GLU A 77 7.98 17.98 5.44
CA GLU A 77 9.37 18.32 5.14
C GLU A 77 9.47 19.42 4.07
N GLN A 78 10.32 20.42 4.31
CA GLN A 78 10.59 21.52 3.38
C GLN A 78 11.68 21.16 2.36
N GLY A 79 11.58 21.72 1.16
CA GLY A 79 12.56 21.52 0.08
C GLY A 79 12.30 20.29 -0.80
N TRP A 80 13.16 20.13 -1.80
CA TRP A 80 13.17 19.00 -2.73
C TRP A 80 14.61 18.49 -2.90
N PRO A 81 14.83 17.16 -2.99
CA PRO A 81 13.89 16.07 -2.74
C PRO A 81 13.48 16.01 -1.25
N LYS A 82 12.33 15.39 -0.95
CA LYS A 82 11.83 15.26 0.43
C LYS A 82 11.19 13.92 0.72
N ARG A 83 11.08 13.60 2.00
CA ARG A 83 10.40 12.41 2.50
C ARG A 83 8.91 12.66 2.68
N ILE A 84 8.13 11.64 2.40
CA ILE A 84 6.67 11.62 2.61
C ILE A 84 6.29 10.28 3.25
N GLN A 85 5.27 10.27 4.10
CA GLN A 85 4.81 9.08 4.81
C GLN A 85 3.57 8.45 4.16
N GLY A 86 2.91 9.19 3.25
CA GLY A 86 1.73 8.75 2.53
C GLY A 86 1.63 9.41 1.16
N ILE A 87 0.72 8.91 0.33
CA ILE A 87 0.41 9.46 -0.99
C ILE A 87 -0.91 10.21 -0.88
N ASP A 88 -0.86 11.53 -1.04
CA ASP A 88 -2.04 12.39 -1.11
C ASP A 88 -1.89 13.35 -2.30
N LEU A 89 -2.71 13.16 -3.32
CA LEU A 89 -2.65 13.97 -4.54
C LEU A 89 -3.11 15.42 -4.33
N ALA A 90 -3.98 15.70 -3.35
CA ALA A 90 -4.40 17.06 -3.04
C ALA A 90 -3.25 17.83 -2.40
N ILE A 91 -2.54 17.20 -1.45
CA ILE A 91 -1.34 17.78 -0.84
C ILE A 91 -0.24 17.99 -1.88
N PHE A 92 0.02 16.99 -2.74
CA PHE A 92 1.04 17.12 -3.79
C PHE A 92 0.67 18.21 -4.81
N SER A 93 -0.60 18.32 -5.20
CA SER A 93 -1.09 19.38 -6.08
C SER A 93 -0.82 20.77 -5.51
N ALA A 94 -1.11 20.97 -4.21
CA ALA A 94 -0.83 22.22 -3.51
C ALA A 94 0.68 22.52 -3.45
N GLN A 95 1.51 21.51 -3.18
CA GLN A 95 2.97 21.67 -3.09
C GLN A 95 3.64 21.94 -4.45
N LEU A 96 3.09 21.39 -5.53
CA LEU A 96 3.56 21.66 -6.90
C LEU A 96 2.97 22.93 -7.51
N ALA A 97 1.99 23.56 -6.84
CA ALA A 97 1.20 24.67 -7.34
C ALA A 97 0.59 24.39 -8.75
N LYS A 98 0.22 23.14 -9.01
CA LYS A 98 -0.32 22.67 -10.30
C LYS A 98 -1.33 21.54 -10.08
N PRO A 99 -2.44 21.50 -10.84
CA PRO A 99 -3.36 20.37 -10.79
C PRO A 99 -2.64 19.09 -11.25
N LEU A 100 -2.84 18.01 -10.51
CA LEU A 100 -2.31 16.68 -10.85
C LEU A 100 -3.38 15.82 -11.52
N GLN A 101 -2.94 14.82 -12.27
CA GLN A 101 -3.81 13.73 -12.70
C GLN A 101 -4.39 13.01 -11.47
N GLY A 102 -5.66 12.60 -11.54
CA GLY A 102 -6.39 11.96 -10.41
C GLY A 102 -5.98 10.51 -10.12
N PHE A 103 -4.85 10.07 -10.64
CA PHE A 103 -4.33 8.72 -10.51
C PHE A 103 -2.80 8.76 -10.39
N ILE A 104 -2.22 7.65 -9.93
CA ILE A 104 -0.77 7.44 -9.85
C ILE A 104 -0.37 6.31 -10.81
N GLY A 105 0.77 6.46 -11.48
CA GLY A 105 1.35 5.41 -12.32
C GLY A 105 2.43 4.66 -11.57
N TYR A 106 2.36 3.33 -11.52
CA TYR A 106 3.44 2.47 -11.04
C TYR A 106 4.21 1.90 -12.21
N ARG A 107 5.49 2.25 -12.32
CA ARG A 107 6.36 1.73 -13.37
C ARG A 107 6.73 0.28 -13.09
N ASN A 108 6.92 -0.52 -14.15
CA ASN A 108 7.32 -1.93 -14.06
C ASN A 108 8.68 -2.24 -14.71
N GLU A 109 9.42 -1.23 -15.14
CA GLU A 109 10.69 -1.39 -15.84
C GLU A 109 11.86 -1.23 -14.87
N ALA A 110 12.77 -2.21 -14.84
CA ALA A 110 13.99 -2.16 -14.04
C ALA A 110 15.13 -1.59 -14.89
N ASP A 111 15.26 -0.27 -14.90
CA ASP A 111 16.29 0.46 -15.67
C ASP A 111 17.43 1.01 -14.81
N GLY A 112 17.48 0.60 -13.54
CA GLY A 112 18.51 1.01 -12.58
C GLY A 112 18.21 2.32 -11.85
N ILE A 113 17.12 3.03 -12.17
CA ILE A 113 16.72 4.24 -11.42
C ILE A 113 16.21 3.86 -10.03
N ALA A 114 15.30 2.89 -9.97
CA ALA A 114 14.79 2.27 -8.75
C ALA A 114 14.29 0.85 -9.07
N THR A 115 13.94 0.07 -8.05
CA THR A 115 13.48 -1.31 -8.24
C THR A 115 11.96 -1.38 -8.23
N PRO A 116 11.29 -1.63 -9.37
CA PRO A 116 9.84 -1.82 -9.38
C PRO A 116 9.44 -2.98 -8.48
N HIS A 117 8.48 -2.73 -7.60
CA HIS A 117 8.00 -3.76 -6.66
C HIS A 117 6.49 -3.72 -6.42
N TYR A 118 5.79 -2.75 -7.00
CA TYR A 118 4.35 -2.65 -6.84
C TYR A 118 3.66 -3.91 -7.35
N GLN A 119 2.84 -4.49 -6.49
CA GLN A 119 1.96 -5.62 -6.80
C GLN A 119 0.56 -5.23 -6.33
N SER A 120 -0.43 -5.37 -7.21
CA SER A 120 -1.81 -5.13 -6.81
C SER A 120 -2.20 -6.17 -5.76
N VAL A 121 -2.42 -5.73 -4.52
CA VAL A 121 -2.86 -6.61 -3.45
C VAL A 121 -4.34 -6.91 -3.67
N VAL A 122 -4.61 -7.90 -4.50
CA VAL A 122 -5.94 -8.51 -4.62
C VAL A 122 -5.97 -9.65 -3.60
N MET A 123 -6.73 -9.48 -2.52
CA MET A 123 -6.93 -10.59 -1.59
C MET A 123 -7.74 -11.66 -2.32
N GLY A 124 -7.09 -12.80 -2.63
CA GLY A 124 -7.76 -13.93 -3.26
C GLY A 124 -8.85 -14.53 -2.34
N PRO A 125 -9.85 -15.22 -2.91
CA PRO A 125 -10.97 -15.78 -2.16
C PRO A 125 -10.55 -16.84 -1.13
N ASP A 126 -9.36 -17.42 -1.29
CA ASP A 126 -8.79 -18.46 -0.44
C ASP A 126 -8.74 -18.10 1.05
N LYS A 127 -8.47 -16.83 1.36
CA LYS A 127 -8.49 -16.36 2.77
C LYS A 127 -9.88 -16.41 3.37
N HIS A 128 -10.94 -16.25 2.58
CA HIS A 128 -12.32 -16.33 3.08
C HIS A 128 -12.74 -17.76 3.43
N TYR A 129 -12.19 -18.79 2.78
CA TYR A 129 -12.49 -20.18 3.10
C TYR A 129 -11.95 -20.61 4.46
N ALA A 130 -10.73 -20.19 4.82
CA ALA A 130 -10.16 -20.49 6.14
C ALA A 130 -11.03 -19.91 7.28
N TYR A 131 -11.47 -18.66 7.13
CA TYR A 131 -12.41 -18.04 8.08
C TYR A 131 -13.77 -18.72 8.07
N ALA A 132 -14.31 -19.11 6.92
CA ALA A 132 -15.59 -19.81 6.84
C ALA A 132 -15.56 -21.15 7.59
N VAL A 133 -14.47 -21.93 7.44
CA VAL A 133 -14.27 -23.18 8.18
C VAL A 133 -14.15 -22.91 9.68
N GLN A 134 -13.41 -21.88 10.10
CA GLN A 134 -13.33 -21.50 11.51
C GLN A 134 -14.72 -21.20 12.10
N TRP A 135 -15.52 -20.38 11.43
CA TRP A 135 -16.88 -20.05 11.88
C TRP A 135 -17.81 -21.27 11.89
N LEU A 136 -17.70 -22.16 10.90
CA LEU A 136 -18.46 -23.41 10.87
C LEU A 136 -18.12 -24.31 12.06
N LEU A 137 -16.84 -24.47 12.39
CA LEU A 137 -16.39 -25.28 13.52
C LEU A 137 -16.83 -24.70 14.86
N ILE A 138 -16.79 -23.37 15.02
CA ILE A 138 -17.33 -22.69 16.21
C ILE A 138 -18.83 -22.95 16.33
N GLY A 139 -19.59 -22.80 15.23
CA GLY A 139 -21.02 -23.10 15.20
C GLY A 139 -21.31 -24.56 15.57
N LEU A 140 -20.55 -25.51 15.02
CA LEU A 140 -20.68 -26.93 15.32
C LEU A 140 -20.38 -27.22 16.79
N ALA A 141 -19.32 -26.65 17.36
CA ALA A 141 -18.98 -26.79 18.77
C ALA A 141 -20.12 -26.30 19.67
N CYS A 142 -20.73 -25.15 19.35
CA CYS A 142 -21.89 -24.63 20.06
C CYS A 142 -23.08 -25.61 20.01
N VAL A 143 -23.39 -26.18 18.85
CA VAL A 143 -24.48 -27.18 18.69
C VAL A 143 -24.21 -28.43 19.53
N VAL A 144 -22.97 -28.94 19.49
CA VAL A 144 -22.57 -30.11 20.28
C VAL A 144 -22.73 -29.84 21.78
N ILE A 145 -22.22 -28.70 22.26
CA ILE A 145 -22.34 -28.30 23.67
C ILE A 145 -23.81 -28.18 24.08
N ALA A 146 -24.64 -27.49 23.28
CA ALA A 146 -26.06 -27.33 23.54
C ALA A 146 -26.79 -28.69 23.61
N PHE A 147 -26.47 -29.61 22.69
CA PHE A 147 -27.04 -30.94 22.66
C PHE A 147 -26.74 -31.75 23.92
N PHE A 148 -25.48 -31.79 24.36
CA PHE A 148 -25.10 -32.48 25.59
C PHE A 148 -25.68 -31.82 26.84
N ALA A 149 -25.73 -30.50 26.89
CA ALA A 149 -26.35 -29.76 27.99
C ALA A 149 -27.85 -30.07 28.12
N MET A 150 -28.58 -30.13 27.00
CA MET A 150 -30.00 -30.50 26.98
C MET A 150 -30.23 -31.94 27.45
N ARG A 151 -29.40 -32.89 26.99
CA ARG A 151 -29.51 -34.29 27.43
C ARG A 151 -29.23 -34.44 28.93
N ARG A 152 -28.24 -33.74 29.48
CA ARG A 152 -27.91 -33.80 30.92
C ARG A 152 -29.05 -33.28 31.79
N ARG A 153 -29.71 -32.19 31.40
CA ARG A 153 -30.93 -31.67 32.06
C ARG A 153 -32.10 -32.67 32.07
N GLY A 154 -32.23 -33.49 31.03
CA GLY A 154 -33.26 -34.53 30.96
C GLY A 154 -33.03 -35.69 31.94
N TYR A 155 -31.78 -35.93 32.36
CA TYR A 155 -31.44 -36.98 33.33
C TYR A 155 -31.62 -36.54 34.79
N GLU A 156 -31.40 -35.27 35.11
CA GLU A 156 -31.63 -34.71 36.46
C GLU A 156 -33.12 -34.52 36.80
N ASN A 157 -34.00 -34.48 35.79
CA ASN A 157 -35.44 -34.23 35.97
C ASN A 157 -36.31 -35.51 36.00
N LYS A 158 -35.73 -36.71 36.22
CA LYS A 158 -36.55 -37.92 36.46
C LYS A 158 -36.94 -38.00 37.94
N PRO A 159 -38.24 -37.90 38.31
CA PRO A 159 -38.66 -38.18 39.67
C PRO A 159 -38.47 -39.67 39.98
N ALA A 160 -38.05 -39.95 41.23
CA ALA A 160 -37.91 -41.30 41.79
C ALA A 160 -39.26 -42.01 41.92
#